data_AF-A0A2V9XU59-F1
#
_entry.id   AF-A0A2V9XU59-F1
#
_cell.length_a   1.000
_cell.length_b   1.000
_cell.length_c   1.000
_cell.angle_alpha   90.00
_cell.angle_beta   90.00
_cell.angle_gamma   90.00
#
_symmetry.space_group_name_H-M   'P 1'
#
loop_
_entity.id
_entity.type
_entity.pdbx_description
1 polymer ?
#
loop_
_entity_poly.entity_id
_entity_poly.type
_entity_poly.pdbx_seq_one_letter_code
_entity_poly.pdbx_strand_id
1 'polypeptide(L)'
;MSASDVSQANKTLSQIFQGGQLLERVVAYWKPKTADLKAFRISTPNAVVAELEGNRPVYLVNPGVVKPPQASHAPDPTYTDTARRDKVEGTTVLLVVVNENGSPEVLEIVRGLGEGLDTQALATVAGWRFKPAMKNGQPVAVLINVEVNFHLQ
;
A
#
# COMPACT_ATOMS: atom_id res chain seq x y z
N MET A 1 -14.67 6.13 -6.83
CA MET A 1 -13.87 5.24 -7.69
C MET A 1 -14.80 4.65 -8.73
N SER A 2 -14.58 4.97 -10.00
CA SER A 2 -15.35 4.38 -11.09
C SER A 2 -14.85 2.95 -11.37
N ALA A 3 -15.69 2.08 -11.92
CA ALA A 3 -15.29 0.71 -12.27
C ALA A 3 -14.11 0.68 -13.28
N SER A 4 -13.97 1.73 -14.09
CA SER A 4 -12.86 1.89 -15.03
C SER A 4 -11.52 2.15 -14.34
N ASP A 5 -11.49 2.91 -13.25
CA ASP A 5 -10.25 3.22 -12.51
C ASP A 5 -9.67 1.96 -11.87
N VAL A 6 -10.55 1.09 -11.34
CA VAL A 6 -10.17 -0.19 -10.73
C VAL A 6 -9.62 -1.16 -11.79
N SER A 7 -10.26 -1.22 -12.97
CA SER A 7 -9.78 -2.06 -14.07
C SER A 7 -8.41 -1.61 -14.59
N GLN A 8 -8.19 -0.30 -14.69
CA GLN A 8 -6.91 0.28 -15.11
C GLN A 8 -5.82 0.00 -14.06
N ALA A 9 -6.12 0.20 -12.78
CA ALA A 9 -5.21 -0.10 -11.67
C ALA A 9 -4.79 -1.58 -11.66
N ASN A 10 -5.75 -2.50 -11.81
CA ASN A 10 -5.47 -3.94 -11.86
C ASN A 10 -4.57 -4.32 -13.03
N LYS A 11 -4.75 -3.69 -14.19
CA LYS A 11 -3.90 -3.88 -15.38
C LYS A 11 -2.48 -3.35 -15.17
N THR A 12 -2.31 -2.21 -14.51
CA THR A 12 -0.97 -1.67 -14.24
C THR A 12 -0.24 -2.48 -13.18
N LEU A 13 -0.94 -2.92 -12.13
CA LEU A 13 -0.36 -3.81 -11.13
C LEU A 13 0.19 -5.07 -11.80
N SER A 14 -0.56 -5.71 -12.71
CA SER A 14 -0.07 -6.92 -13.41
C SER A 14 1.14 -6.69 -14.32
N GLN A 15 1.38 -5.46 -14.81
CA GLN A 15 2.54 -5.13 -15.63
C GLN A 15 3.81 -4.88 -14.80
N ILE A 16 3.68 -4.26 -13.62
CA ILE A 16 4.80 -3.96 -12.72
C ILE A 16 5.33 -5.25 -12.10
N PHE A 17 4.41 -6.12 -11.71
CA PHE A 17 4.75 -7.41 -11.17
C PHE A 17 4.71 -8.46 -12.29
N GLN A 18 5.77 -8.50 -13.11
CA GLN A 18 5.92 -9.50 -14.18
C GLN A 18 6.01 -10.91 -13.59
N GLY A 19 4.96 -11.70 -13.80
CA GLY A 19 4.87 -13.09 -13.34
C GLY A 19 3.41 -13.47 -13.20
N GLY A 20 2.89 -14.22 -14.16
CA GLY A 20 1.49 -14.62 -14.22
C GLY A 20 1.06 -15.35 -12.95
N GLN A 21 0.43 -14.60 -12.05
CA GLN A 21 -0.60 -14.99 -11.05
C GLN A 21 -1.00 -13.78 -10.17
N LEU A 22 -0.84 -12.54 -10.66
CA LEU A 22 -1.06 -11.36 -9.82
C LEU A 22 -2.52 -11.16 -9.41
N LEU A 23 -3.49 -11.51 -10.26
CA LEU A 23 -4.91 -11.40 -9.89
C LEU A 23 -5.29 -12.42 -8.81
N GLU A 24 -4.71 -13.62 -8.82
CA GLU A 24 -4.91 -14.60 -7.74
C GLU A 24 -4.27 -14.14 -6.44
N ARG A 25 -3.07 -13.54 -6.54
CA ARG A 25 -2.33 -12.96 -5.41
C ARG A 25 -3.03 -11.73 -4.79
N VAL A 26 -3.34 -10.72 -5.60
CA VAL A 26 -3.98 -9.47 -5.15
C VAL A 26 -5.37 -9.73 -4.57
N VAL A 27 -6.14 -10.68 -5.13
CA VAL A 27 -7.48 -11.02 -4.62
C VAL A 27 -7.42 -11.95 -3.40
N ALA A 28 -6.37 -12.78 -3.25
CA ALA A 28 -6.23 -13.70 -2.11
C ALA A 28 -5.62 -13.05 -0.85
N TYR A 29 -4.75 -12.04 -0.98
CA TYR A 29 -3.95 -11.56 0.16
C TYR A 29 -4.70 -10.69 1.16
N TRP A 30 -5.85 -10.11 0.79
CA TRP A 30 -6.58 -9.21 1.68
C TRP A 30 -8.03 -9.65 1.86
N LYS A 31 -8.23 -10.51 2.87
CA LYS A 31 -9.50 -10.59 3.61
C LYS A 31 -9.22 -10.04 4.99
N PRO A 32 -9.41 -8.72 5.22
CA PRO A 32 -9.20 -8.22 6.56
C PRO A 32 -10.17 -8.97 7.47
N LYS A 33 -9.71 -9.45 8.63
CA LYS A 33 -10.60 -10.12 9.60
C LYS A 33 -11.74 -9.18 10.04
N THR A 34 -11.63 -7.89 9.72
CA THR A 34 -12.66 -6.86 9.86
C THR A 34 -12.65 -5.88 8.67
N ALA A 35 -13.80 -5.60 8.06
CA ALA A 35 -13.92 -4.55 7.05
C ALA A 35 -13.94 -3.12 7.67
N ASP A 36 -13.97 -3.02 9.00
CA ASP A 36 -14.00 -1.74 9.70
C ASP A 36 -12.59 -1.22 9.98
N LEU A 37 -12.11 -0.31 9.13
CA LEU A 37 -10.83 0.38 9.30
C LEU A 37 -10.76 1.19 10.62
N LYS A 38 -11.89 1.57 11.22
CA LYS A 38 -11.91 2.25 12.53
C LYS A 38 -11.65 1.28 13.68
N ALA A 39 -11.99 0.00 13.52
CA ALA A 39 -11.71 -1.05 14.50
C ALA A 39 -10.20 -1.27 14.71
N PHE A 40 -9.35 -0.91 13.73
CA PHE A 40 -7.88 -0.95 13.87
C PHE A 40 -7.34 -0.01 14.95
N ARG A 41 -8.08 1.03 15.32
CA ARG A 41 -7.69 1.96 16.40
C ARG A 41 -7.94 1.35 17.79
N ILE A 42 -8.61 0.19 17.89
CA ILE A 42 -9.06 -0.42 19.13
C ILE A 42 -8.57 -1.88 19.19
N SER A 43 -7.46 -2.10 19.90
CA SER A 43 -7.12 -3.34 20.62
C SER A 43 -7.38 -4.68 19.89
N THR A 44 -6.53 -5.04 18.91
CA THR A 44 -6.34 -6.46 18.61
C THR A 44 -5.31 -7.07 19.57
N PRO A 45 -5.54 -8.27 20.14
CA PRO A 45 -4.52 -9.00 20.89
C PRO A 45 -3.24 -9.11 20.05
N ASN A 46 -2.10 -8.67 20.60
CA ASN A 46 -0.78 -8.66 19.95
C ASN A 46 -0.63 -7.76 18.69
N ALA A 47 -1.59 -6.88 18.41
CA ALA A 47 -1.62 -5.96 17.27
C ALA A 47 -1.61 -6.64 15.88
N VAL A 48 -1.96 -7.93 15.78
CA VAL A 48 -2.10 -8.63 14.49
C VAL A 48 -3.44 -8.25 13.86
N VAL A 49 -3.45 -7.99 12.55
CA VAL A 49 -4.65 -7.57 11.82
C VAL A 49 -4.95 -8.36 10.56
N ALA A 50 -3.94 -9.00 9.99
CA ALA A 50 -4.07 -9.89 8.86
C ALA A 50 -2.95 -10.95 8.88
N GLU A 51 -3.03 -11.91 7.97
CA GLU A 51 -2.00 -12.93 7.74
C GLU A 51 -1.76 -13.00 6.23
N LEU A 52 -0.50 -12.88 5.80
CA LEU A 52 -0.08 -13.15 4.43
C LEU A 52 0.09 -14.66 4.23
N GLU A 53 0.25 -15.11 2.98
CA GLU A 53 0.57 -16.51 2.69
C GLU A 53 1.80 -16.99 3.47
N GLY A 54 1.76 -18.28 3.83
CA GLY A 54 2.77 -18.89 4.67
C GLY A 54 2.61 -18.57 6.16
N ASN A 55 1.41 -18.16 6.60
CA ASN A 55 1.12 -17.86 8.01
C ASN A 55 1.98 -16.71 8.56
N ARG A 56 2.21 -15.68 7.74
CA ARG A 56 3.01 -14.50 8.12
C ARG A 56 2.12 -13.41 8.69
N PRO A 57 2.16 -13.13 10.00
CA PRO A 57 1.27 -12.17 10.63
C PRO A 57 1.61 -10.73 10.21
N VAL A 58 0.59 -9.97 9.83
CA VAL A 58 0.67 -8.54 9.58
C VAL A 58 0.27 -7.80 10.83
N TYR A 59 1.16 -6.92 11.30
CA TYR A 59 0.94 -6.11 12.49
C TYR A 59 0.47 -4.70 12.16
N LEU A 60 -0.15 -4.03 13.12
CA LEU A 60 -0.23 -2.58 13.15
C LEU A 60 1.04 -1.98 13.73
N VAL A 61 1.40 -0.80 13.26
CA VAL A 61 2.34 0.06 13.97
C VAL A 61 1.68 0.45 15.30
N ASN A 62 2.28 0.00 16.40
CA ASN A 62 1.88 0.37 17.75
C ASN A 62 3.12 0.92 18.48
N PRO A 63 3.12 2.21 18.89
CA PRO A 63 4.23 2.82 19.59
C PRO A 63 4.72 1.98 20.78
N GLY A 64 6.02 1.72 20.85
CA GLY A 64 6.63 0.91 21.90
C GLY A 64 6.55 -0.61 21.70
N VAL A 65 5.76 -1.10 20.74
CA VAL A 65 5.64 -2.55 20.43
C VAL A 65 6.25 -2.88 19.07
N VAL A 66 5.87 -2.12 18.04
CA VAL A 66 6.36 -2.31 16.66
C VAL A 66 6.97 -0.99 16.21
N LYS A 67 8.28 -1.00 15.95
CA LYS A 67 8.96 0.15 15.35
C LYS A 67 8.48 0.27 13.90
N PRO A 68 8.05 1.47 13.46
CA PRO A 68 7.53 1.66 12.12
C PRO A 68 8.61 1.38 11.06
N PRO A 69 8.20 0.95 9.85
CA PRO A 69 9.12 0.86 8.73
C PRO A 69 9.57 2.27 8.34
N GLN A 70 10.75 2.38 7.75
CA GLN A 70 11.29 3.66 7.30
C GLN A 70 11.56 3.59 5.81
N ALA A 71 11.00 4.51 5.02
CA ALA A 71 11.30 4.57 3.59
C ALA A 71 12.81 4.76 3.41
N SER A 72 13.43 3.84 2.66
CA SER A 72 14.85 3.91 2.27
C SER A 72 15.01 4.31 0.81
N HIS A 73 14.01 4.02 -0.01
CA HIS A 73 13.92 4.50 -1.39
C HIS A 73 12.45 4.76 -1.72
N ALA A 74 12.10 6.03 -1.92
CA ALA A 74 10.75 6.49 -2.18
C ALA A 74 10.76 7.59 -3.24
N PRO A 75 10.93 7.23 -4.53
CA PRO A 75 10.85 8.21 -5.60
C PRO A 75 9.45 8.82 -5.68
N ASP A 76 9.39 10.08 -6.12
CA ASP A 76 8.15 10.80 -6.36
C ASP A 76 7.33 10.17 -7.50
N PRO A 77 5.99 10.34 -7.49
CA PRO A 77 5.14 9.79 -8.52
C PRO A 77 5.20 10.60 -9.82
N THR A 78 5.02 9.91 -10.95
CA THR A 78 4.93 10.56 -12.25
C THR A 78 3.54 11.16 -12.46
N TYR A 79 3.47 12.38 -12.97
CA TYR A 79 2.21 13.01 -13.39
C TYR A 79 1.70 12.45 -14.72
N THR A 80 0.38 12.29 -14.83
CA THR A 80 -0.26 12.01 -16.13
C THR A 80 -0.49 13.31 -16.90
N ASP A 81 -0.47 13.25 -18.23
CA ASP A 81 -0.73 14.43 -19.08
C ASP A 81 -2.16 14.97 -18.90
N THR A 82 -3.12 14.10 -18.62
CA THR A 82 -4.50 14.49 -18.34
C THR A 82 -4.59 15.27 -17.04
N ALA A 83 -4.04 14.75 -15.93
CA ALA A 83 -4.02 15.44 -14.66
C ALA A 83 -3.26 16.78 -14.72
N ARG A 84 -2.19 16.86 -15.55
CA ARG A 84 -1.47 18.13 -15.79
C ARG A 84 -2.34 19.17 -16.48
N ARG A 85 -3.08 18.76 -17.53
CA ARG A 85 -3.97 19.65 -18.28
C ARG A 85 -5.12 20.15 -17.41
N ASP A 86 -5.66 19.26 -16.60
CA ASP A 86 -6.80 19.53 -15.71
C ASP A 86 -6.37 20.14 -14.36
N LYS A 87 -5.06 20.34 -14.17
CA LYS A 87 -4.43 20.92 -12.99
C LYS A 87 -4.85 20.23 -11.68
N VAL A 88 -4.99 18.91 -11.73
CA VAL A 88 -5.31 18.10 -10.55
C VAL A 88 -4.08 18.05 -9.65
N GLU A 89 -4.24 18.40 -8.38
CA GLU A 89 -3.22 18.33 -7.33
C GLU A 89 -3.83 17.71 -6.07
N GLY A 90 -2.98 17.16 -5.21
CA GLY A 90 -3.40 16.67 -3.90
C GLY A 90 -2.65 15.41 -3.48
N THR A 91 -3.28 14.64 -2.58
CA THR A 91 -2.67 13.46 -1.97
C THR A 91 -3.52 12.22 -2.21
N THR A 92 -2.94 11.21 -2.83
CA THR A 92 -3.49 9.85 -2.86
C THR A 92 -3.04 9.13 -1.59
N VAL A 93 -3.98 8.48 -0.89
CA VAL A 93 -3.68 7.70 0.32
C VAL A 93 -3.83 6.23 0.01
N LEU A 94 -2.75 5.47 0.20
CA LEU A 94 -2.68 4.04 0.01
C LEU A 94 -2.56 3.35 1.36
N LEU A 95 -3.26 2.22 1.49
CA LEU A 95 -3.00 1.24 2.53
C LEU A 95 -1.99 0.24 1.98
N VAL A 96 -0.88 0.05 2.70
CA VAL A 96 0.26 -0.75 2.23
C VAL A 96 0.69 -1.74 3.28
N VAL A 97 0.81 -3.01 2.90
CA VAL A 97 1.54 -4.00 3.70
C VAL A 97 2.99 -4.01 3.25
N VAL A 98 3.88 -3.57 4.15
CA VAL A 98 5.33 -3.68 3.99
C VAL A 98 5.75 -4.99 4.67
N ASN A 99 6.39 -5.88 3.92
CA ASN A 99 6.81 -7.19 4.43
C ASN A 99 8.07 -7.11 5.31
N GLU A 100 8.50 -8.26 5.82
CA GLU A 100 9.69 -8.43 6.67
C GLU A 100 11.00 -8.03 5.97
N ASN A 101 11.01 -7.98 4.64
CA ASN A 101 12.16 -7.57 3.84
C ASN A 101 12.13 -6.07 3.49
N GLY A 102 11.08 -5.34 3.89
CA GLY A 102 10.91 -3.93 3.57
C GLY A 102 10.39 -3.67 2.15
N SER A 103 9.79 -4.67 1.51
CA SER A 103 9.12 -4.53 0.21
C SER A 103 7.61 -4.43 0.39
N PRO A 104 6.93 -3.53 -0.36
CA PRO A 104 5.48 -3.52 -0.47
C PRO A 104 4.96 -4.81 -1.12
N GLU A 105 4.00 -5.47 -0.49
CA GLU A 105 3.37 -6.70 -1.03
C GLU A 105 1.88 -6.52 -1.33
N VAL A 106 1.16 -5.74 -0.52
CA VAL A 106 -0.27 -5.45 -0.71
C VAL A 106 -0.45 -3.95 -0.74
N LEU A 107 -1.14 -3.45 -1.77
CA LEU A 107 -1.43 -2.03 -1.95
C LEU A 107 -2.91 -1.86 -2.27
N GLU A 108 -3.57 -0.97 -1.56
CA GLU A 108 -4.97 -0.61 -1.78
C GLU A 108 -5.13 0.91 -1.74
N ILE A 109 -5.93 1.46 -2.66
CA ILE A 109 -6.25 2.89 -2.65
C ILE A 109 -7.38 3.13 -1.67
N VAL A 110 -7.09 3.88 -0.61
CA VAL A 110 -8.08 4.33 0.38
C VAL A 110 -8.69 5.67 -0.04
N ARG A 111 -7.88 6.54 -0.64
CA ARG A 111 -8.32 7.82 -1.19
C ARG A 111 -7.57 8.08 -2.50
N GLY A 112 -8.33 8.22 -3.57
CA GLY A 112 -7.82 8.56 -4.90
C GLY A 112 -8.05 10.02 -5.27
N LEU A 113 -7.28 10.50 -6.25
CA LEU A 113 -7.45 11.79 -6.94
C LEU A 113 -8.10 11.63 -8.31
N GLY A 114 -8.07 10.44 -8.92
CA GLY A 114 -8.55 10.21 -10.29
C GLY A 114 -7.53 10.60 -11.37
N GLU A 115 -8.00 10.81 -12.60
CA GLU A 115 -7.20 11.21 -13.78
C GLU A 115 -5.93 10.37 -14.04
N GLY A 116 -5.97 9.10 -13.63
CA GLY A 116 -4.85 8.17 -13.72
C GLY A 116 -3.72 8.38 -12.70
N LEU A 117 -3.81 9.40 -11.82
CA LEU A 117 -2.84 9.62 -10.73
C LEU A 117 -2.86 8.47 -9.72
N ASP A 118 -4.02 7.90 -9.48
CA ASP A 118 -4.23 6.71 -8.63
C ASP A 118 -3.38 5.52 -9.08
N THR A 119 -3.37 5.29 -10.39
CA THR A 119 -2.57 4.24 -11.01
C THR A 119 -1.07 4.53 -10.91
N GLN A 120 -0.68 5.80 -11.08
CA GLN A 120 0.72 6.22 -10.90
C GLN A 120 1.17 6.06 -9.45
N ALA A 121 0.31 6.39 -8.47
CA ALA A 121 0.60 6.23 -7.05
C ALA A 121 0.86 4.77 -6.69
N LEU A 122 -0.01 3.84 -7.16
CA LEU A 122 0.20 2.41 -6.99
C LEU A 122 1.52 1.96 -7.61
N ALA A 123 1.81 2.42 -8.83
CA ALA A 123 3.01 2.04 -9.54
C ALA A 123 4.29 2.49 -8.84
N THR A 124 4.30 3.74 -8.40
CA THR A 124 5.39 4.35 -7.66
C THR A 124 5.63 3.63 -6.34
N VAL A 125 4.59 3.44 -5.53
CA VAL A 125 4.72 2.80 -4.22
C VAL A 125 5.10 1.33 -4.34
N ALA A 126 4.66 0.60 -5.38
CA ALA A 126 5.13 -0.78 -5.64
C ALA A 126 6.67 -0.86 -5.82
N GLY A 127 7.28 0.19 -6.36
CA GLY A 127 8.73 0.31 -6.51
C GLY A 127 9.48 0.74 -5.26
N TRP A 128 8.79 1.23 -4.22
CA TRP A 128 9.42 1.74 -3.02
C TRP A 128 10.13 0.63 -2.22
N ARG A 129 11.12 1.04 -1.43
CA ARG A 129 11.81 0.18 -0.48
C ARG A 129 11.81 0.84 0.89
N PHE A 130 11.70 -0.01 1.90
CA PHE A 130 11.66 0.36 3.29
C PHE A 130 12.74 -0.40 4.05
N LYS A 131 13.23 0.17 5.14
CA LYS A 131 13.74 -0.62 6.25
C LYS A 131 12.53 -1.26 6.93
N PRO A 132 12.53 -2.59 7.16
CA PRO A 132 11.38 -3.29 7.68
C PRO A 132 11.00 -2.79 9.08
N ALA A 133 9.74 -2.96 9.43
CA ALA A 133 9.28 -2.76 10.79
C ALA A 133 9.88 -3.82 11.71
N MET A 134 10.16 -3.43 12.95
CA MET A 134 10.80 -4.32 13.93
C MET A 134 9.90 -4.51 15.13
N LYS A 135 9.64 -5.78 15.49
CA LYS A 135 8.96 -6.18 16.73
C LYS A 135 9.89 -7.09 17.52
N ASN A 136 10.22 -6.72 18.75
CA ASN A 136 11.14 -7.49 19.62
C ASN A 136 12.47 -7.85 18.93
N GLY A 137 13.01 -6.96 18.10
CA GLY A 137 14.26 -7.17 17.36
C GLY A 137 14.14 -8.03 16.11
N GLN A 138 12.94 -8.53 15.77
CA GLN A 138 12.68 -9.30 14.55
C GLN A 138 11.94 -8.45 13.52
N PRO A 139 12.30 -8.57 12.23
CA PRO A 139 11.55 -7.91 11.16
C PRO A 139 10.17 -8.56 11.03
N VAL A 140 9.13 -7.73 10.88
CA VAL A 140 7.74 -8.18 10.77
C VAL A 140 7.01 -7.45 9.65
N ALA A 141 6.03 -8.11 9.03
CA ALA A 141 5.11 -7.46 8.11
C ALA A 141 4.20 -6.47 8.86
N VAL A 142 3.96 -5.31 8.28
CA VAL A 142 3.19 -4.24 8.92
C VAL A 142 2.27 -3.55 7.92
N LEU A 143 1.09 -3.19 8.39
CA LEU A 143 0.13 -2.37 7.67
C LEU A 143 0.35 -0.89 8.00
N ILE A 144 0.57 -0.08 6.97
CA ILE A 144 0.77 1.36 7.08
C ILE A 144 -0.07 2.13 6.07
N ASN A 145 -0.34 3.41 6.38
CA ASN A 145 -0.83 4.35 5.39
C ASN A 145 0.39 5.01 4.72
N VAL A 146 0.38 5.05 3.39
CA VAL A 146 1.35 5.76 2.57
C VAL A 146 0.63 6.89 1.85
N GLU A 147 1.13 8.10 2.04
CA GLU A 147 0.62 9.29 1.36
C GLU A 147 1.53 9.61 0.18
N VAL A 148 0.92 9.71 -1.00
CA VAL A 148 1.61 10.05 -2.25
C VAL A 148 1.12 11.41 -2.69
N ASN A 149 2.01 12.39 -2.65
CA ASN A 149 1.69 13.77 -2.97
C ASN A 149 1.94 14.05 -4.46
N PHE A 150 0.95 14.62 -5.11
CA PHE A 150 1.00 15.11 -6.47
C PHE A 150 0.91 16.64 -6.44
N HIS A 151 1.98 17.29 -6.86
CA HIS A 151 2.04 18.73 -7.08
C HIS A 151 2.47 19.00 -8.52
N LEU A 152 1.91 20.04 -9.13
CA LEU A 152 2.37 20.53 -10.42
C LEU A 152 3.77 21.13 -10.24
N GLN A 153 4.69 20.73 -11.11
CA GLN A 153 6.02 21.34 -11.20
C GLN A 153 6.01 22.50 -12.20
#